data_AF-A0A959Y408-F1
#
_entry.id   AF-A0A959Y408-F1
#
_cell.length_a   1.000
_cell.length_b   1.000
_cell.length_c   1.000
_cell.angle_alpha   90.00
_cell.angle_beta   90.00
_cell.angle_gamma   90.00
#
_symmetry.space_group_name_H-M   'P 1'
#
loop_
_entity.id
_entity.type
_entity.pdbx_description
1 polymer ?
#
loop_
_entity_poly.entity_id
_entity_poly.type
_entity_poly.pdbx_seq_one_letter_code
_entity_poly.pdbx_strand_id
1 'polypeptide(L)'
;MIPYLFLIAYLVVLYACLWKLLQKAGKPAWAGLVPVYNIILWLRISGKPWWWVFLFIVPGVNLLMFILMNVNISIVLGEREVKDHVVMVFLPWYKIPQLVFSNKPYVGPIPVEQRKRGRLGQWGDAILFAVIVATVFRTYTFEAFTIPTPSMEKSLLVGDYLFVSKLSYGPRLPLTPMTFPFTHHTMPFTTSTPSFVTWFSQPYRRLPGLGSPQRGDALVFNFPEGDTVVANFQNQSYY
;
A
#
# COMPACT_ATOMS: atom_id res chain seq x y z
N MET A 1 19.91 3.38 -2.88
CA MET A 1 19.87 4.44 -3.92
C MET A 1 19.24 3.95 -5.22
N ILE A 2 19.66 2.80 -5.76
CA ILE A 2 19.12 2.18 -7.00
C ILE A 2 17.59 2.06 -7.01
N PRO A 3 16.91 1.63 -5.94
CA PRO A 3 15.44 1.50 -5.97
C PRO A 3 14.69 2.84 -6.09
N TYR A 4 15.25 3.93 -5.56
CA TYR A 4 14.66 5.26 -5.68
C TYR A 4 14.73 5.77 -7.12
N LEU A 5 15.80 5.43 -7.86
CA LEU A 5 15.91 5.76 -9.28
C LEU A 5 14.82 5.05 -10.09
N PHE A 6 14.56 3.76 -9.83
CA PHE A 6 13.47 3.04 -10.48
C PHE A 6 12.09 3.61 -10.14
N LEU A 7 11.86 3.99 -8.88
CA LEU A 7 10.60 4.62 -8.46
C LEU A 7 10.41 5.99 -9.12
N ILE A 8 11.44 6.83 -9.14
CA ILE A 8 11.40 8.15 -9.79
C ILE A 8 11.19 7.99 -11.31
N ALA A 9 11.96 7.09 -11.96
CA ALA A 9 11.79 6.80 -13.37
C ALA A 9 10.37 6.32 -13.68
N TYR A 10 9.81 5.44 -12.86
CA TYR A 10 8.42 5.01 -12.97
C TYR A 10 7.43 6.17 -12.84
N LEU A 11 7.58 7.04 -11.83
CA LEU A 11 6.70 8.19 -11.64
C LEU A 11 6.79 9.19 -12.80
N VAL A 12 7.99 9.43 -13.32
CA VAL A 12 8.22 10.28 -14.50
C VAL A 12 7.56 9.67 -15.73
N VAL A 13 7.76 8.38 -15.97
CA VAL A 13 7.14 7.66 -17.10
C VAL A 13 5.62 7.68 -16.98
N LEU A 14 5.06 7.44 -15.79
CA LEU A 14 3.63 7.50 -15.55
C LEU A 14 3.09 8.91 -15.87
N TYR A 15 3.73 9.94 -15.34
CA TYR A 15 3.35 11.34 -15.57
C TYR A 15 3.41 11.70 -17.06
N ALA A 16 4.48 11.28 -17.73
CA ALA A 16 4.70 11.46 -19.17
C ALA A 16 3.81 10.55 -20.04
N CYS A 17 3.09 9.58 -19.49
CA CYS A 17 2.12 8.77 -20.25
C CYS A 17 0.68 9.24 -20.01
N LEU A 18 0.38 9.85 -18.86
CA LEU A 18 -0.98 10.26 -18.50
C LEU A 18 -1.58 11.27 -19.49
N TRP A 19 -0.82 12.24 -19.99
CA TRP A 19 -1.31 13.20 -20.99
C TRP A 19 -1.83 12.51 -22.27
N LYS A 20 -1.10 11.50 -22.78
CA LYS A 20 -1.49 10.75 -23.99
C LYS A 20 -2.64 9.79 -23.72
N LEU A 21 -2.71 9.20 -22.53
CA LEU A 21 -3.88 8.43 -22.10
C LEU A 21 -5.15 9.30 -22.06
N LEU A 22 -5.04 10.53 -21.55
CA LEU A 22 -6.16 11.49 -21.51
C LEU A 22 -6.59 11.92 -22.91
N GLN A 23 -5.65 12.16 -23.82
CA GLN A 23 -5.97 12.44 -25.24
C GLN A 23 -6.78 11.30 -25.86
N LYS A 24 -6.38 10.04 -25.63
CA LYS A 24 -7.12 8.87 -26.11
C LYS A 24 -8.53 8.77 -25.52
N ALA A 25 -8.73 9.25 -24.29
CA ALA A 25 -10.03 9.27 -23.63
C ALA A 25 -10.88 10.51 -23.97
N GLY A 26 -10.47 11.35 -24.92
CA GLY A 26 -11.18 12.58 -25.30
C GLY A 26 -11.13 13.69 -24.23
N LYS A 27 -10.13 13.65 -23.33
CA LYS A 27 -9.91 14.66 -22.29
C LYS A 27 -8.76 15.61 -22.67
N PRO A 28 -8.74 16.84 -22.14
CA PRO A 28 -7.68 17.80 -22.43
C PRO A 28 -6.29 17.26 -22.04
N ALA A 29 -5.34 17.31 -22.97
CA ALA A 29 -3.99 16.76 -22.78
C ALA A 29 -3.20 17.46 -21.66
N TRP A 30 -3.33 18.79 -21.58
CA TRP A 30 -2.64 19.61 -20.57
C TRP A 30 -3.01 19.20 -19.15
N ALA A 31 -4.20 18.64 -18.96
CA ALA A 31 -4.67 18.21 -17.66
C ALA A 31 -3.88 17.01 -17.10
N GLY A 32 -3.15 16.28 -17.95
CA GLY A 32 -2.21 15.24 -17.51
C GLY A 32 -0.95 15.80 -16.83
N LEU A 33 -0.62 17.07 -17.10
CA LEU A 33 0.56 17.76 -16.59
C LEU A 33 0.28 18.63 -15.36
N VAL A 34 -0.96 18.66 -14.86
CA VAL A 34 -1.30 19.36 -13.62
C VAL A 34 -1.38 18.32 -12.50
N PRO A 35 -0.51 18.40 -11.46
CA PRO A 35 -0.57 17.50 -10.32
C PRO A 35 -1.94 17.51 -9.65
N VAL A 36 -2.36 16.39 -9.06
CA VAL A 36 -3.68 16.17 -8.45
C VAL A 36 -4.83 16.13 -9.47
N TYR A 37 -4.92 17.10 -10.37
CA TYR A 37 -5.96 17.12 -11.41
C TYR A 37 -5.82 15.95 -12.37
N ASN A 38 -4.57 15.59 -12.72
CA ASN A 38 -4.26 14.39 -13.49
C ASN A 38 -4.76 13.09 -12.82
N ILE A 39 -4.62 12.95 -11.50
CA ILE A 39 -5.11 11.80 -10.72
C ILE A 39 -6.64 11.77 -10.71
N ILE A 40 -7.30 12.91 -10.51
CA ILE A 40 -8.77 13.00 -10.54
C ILE A 40 -9.31 12.56 -11.90
N LEU A 41 -8.71 13.06 -12.99
CA LEU A 41 -9.12 12.66 -14.34
C LEU A 41 -8.81 11.20 -14.61
N TRP A 42 -7.67 10.69 -14.16
CA TRP A 42 -7.31 9.28 -14.27
C TRP A 42 -8.34 8.37 -13.59
N LEU A 43 -8.79 8.72 -12.39
CA LEU A 43 -9.85 8.01 -11.68
C LEU A 43 -11.17 8.06 -12.46
N ARG A 44 -11.54 9.22 -12.99
CA ARG A 44 -12.77 9.39 -13.78
C ARG A 44 -12.76 8.54 -15.06
N ILE A 45 -11.66 8.52 -15.82
CA ILE A 45 -11.57 7.68 -17.04
C ILE A 45 -11.51 6.19 -16.71
N SER A 46 -11.10 5.81 -15.51
CA SER A 46 -11.11 4.42 -15.04
C SER A 46 -12.42 4.01 -14.36
N GLY A 47 -13.40 4.91 -14.26
CA GLY A 47 -14.68 4.64 -13.59
C GLY A 47 -14.54 4.40 -12.08
N LYS A 48 -13.49 4.94 -11.46
CA LYS A 48 -13.23 4.87 -10.01
C LYS A 48 -13.75 6.12 -9.32
N PRO A 49 -14.14 6.04 -8.04
CA PRO A 49 -14.69 7.18 -7.34
C PRO A 49 -13.61 8.23 -7.04
N TRP A 50 -13.99 9.51 -7.04
CA TRP A 50 -13.06 10.64 -6.90
C TRP A 50 -12.31 10.67 -5.57
N TRP A 51 -12.90 10.14 -4.48
CA TRP A 51 -12.30 10.16 -3.15
C TRP A 51 -11.06 9.25 -3.04
N TRP A 52 -10.80 8.37 -4.02
CA TRP A 52 -9.57 7.58 -4.08
C TRP A 52 -8.30 8.45 -4.16
N VAL A 53 -8.41 9.74 -4.50
CA VAL A 53 -7.30 10.71 -4.45
C VAL A 53 -6.65 10.73 -3.06
N PHE A 54 -7.42 10.62 -1.97
CA PHE A 54 -6.86 10.63 -0.62
C PHE A 54 -5.94 9.43 -0.34
N LEU A 55 -6.24 8.26 -0.95
CA LEU A 55 -5.44 7.05 -0.78
C LEU A 55 -4.07 7.16 -1.47
N PHE A 56 -3.92 8.03 -2.46
CA PHE A 56 -2.62 8.32 -3.08
C PHE A 56 -1.69 9.14 -2.19
N ILE A 57 -2.22 9.82 -1.18
CA ILE A 57 -1.44 10.66 -0.25
C ILE A 57 -0.92 9.82 0.93
N VAL A 58 -1.66 8.78 1.32
CA VAL A 58 -1.31 7.93 2.46
C VAL A 58 -0.08 7.07 2.14
N PRO A 59 1.04 7.21 2.86
CA PRO A 59 2.25 6.42 2.60
C PRO A 59 2.01 4.92 2.76
N GLY A 60 2.63 4.12 1.89
CA GLY A 60 2.44 2.66 1.79
C GLY A 60 1.22 2.30 0.94
N VAL A 61 0.07 2.93 1.22
CA VAL A 61 -1.18 2.71 0.46
C VAL A 61 -1.09 3.31 -0.93
N ASN A 62 -0.38 4.43 -1.07
CA ASN A 62 -0.10 5.07 -2.34
C ASN A 62 0.53 4.12 -3.37
N LEU A 63 1.48 3.26 -2.96
CA LEU A 63 2.13 2.29 -3.85
C LEU A 63 1.15 1.24 -4.37
N LEU A 64 0.30 0.72 -3.49
CA LEU A 64 -0.76 -0.20 -3.88
C LEU A 64 -1.77 0.47 -4.82
N MET A 65 -2.11 1.74 -4.57
CA MET A 65 -2.99 2.50 -5.46
C MET A 65 -2.38 2.72 -6.84
N PHE A 66 -1.08 2.98 -6.93
CA PHE A 66 -0.36 3.04 -8.20
C PHE A 66 -0.44 1.71 -8.95
N ILE A 67 -0.19 0.58 -8.27
CA ILE A 67 -0.28 -0.75 -8.87
C ILE A 67 -1.70 -1.01 -9.41
N LEU A 68 -2.72 -0.76 -8.59
CA LEU A 68 -4.11 -0.95 -9.01
C LEU A 68 -4.46 -0.07 -10.20
N MET A 69 -4.05 1.20 -10.18
CA MET A 69 -4.37 2.11 -11.27
C MET A 69 -3.60 1.79 -12.55
N ASN A 70 -2.39 1.22 -12.49
CA ASN A 70 -1.69 0.67 -13.66
C ASN A 70 -2.47 -0.46 -14.31
N VAL A 71 -2.98 -1.39 -13.51
CA VAL A 71 -3.87 -2.45 -14.00
C VAL A 71 -5.13 -1.85 -14.64
N ASN A 72 -5.71 -0.80 -14.05
CA ASN A 72 -6.85 -0.12 -14.66
C ASN A 72 -6.52 0.53 -16.02
N ILE A 73 -5.27 0.99 -16.26
CA ILE A 73 -4.85 1.47 -17.60
C ILE A 73 -4.99 0.35 -18.64
N SER A 74 -4.53 -0.87 -18.32
CA SER A 74 -4.69 -2.01 -19.25
C SER A 74 -6.16 -2.27 -19.58
N ILE A 75 -7.02 -2.24 -18.57
CA ILE A 75 -8.46 -2.49 -18.71
C ILE A 75 -9.13 -1.44 -19.62
N VAL A 76 -8.84 -0.15 -19.43
CA VAL A 76 -9.48 0.94 -20.22
C VAL A 76 -8.98 0.99 -21.67
N LEU A 77 -7.79 0.45 -21.95
CA LEU A 77 -7.22 0.32 -23.29
C LEU A 77 -7.52 -1.04 -23.95
N GLY A 78 -8.37 -1.87 -23.32
CA GLY A 78 -8.89 -3.11 -23.89
C GLY A 78 -8.06 -4.37 -23.60
N GLU A 79 -6.97 -4.27 -22.85
CA GLU A 79 -6.20 -5.44 -22.38
C GLU A 79 -6.79 -5.94 -21.05
N ARG A 80 -7.56 -7.03 -21.13
CA ARG A 80 -8.33 -7.60 -20.01
C ARG A 80 -7.86 -8.99 -19.61
N GLU A 81 -6.72 -9.43 -20.13
CA GLU A 81 -6.13 -10.72 -19.77
C GLU A 81 -5.32 -10.64 -18.48
N VAL A 82 -5.30 -11.76 -17.74
CA VAL A 82 -4.50 -11.87 -16.50
C VAL A 82 -3.02 -11.62 -16.76
N LYS A 83 -2.49 -12.07 -17.91
CA LYS A 83 -1.10 -11.88 -18.31
C LYS A 83 -0.74 -10.39 -18.40
N ASP A 84 -1.60 -9.59 -19.02
CA ASP A 84 -1.40 -8.14 -19.14
C ASP A 84 -1.42 -7.47 -17.76
N HIS A 85 -2.32 -7.90 -16.88
CA HIS A 85 -2.38 -7.38 -15.51
C HIS A 85 -1.13 -7.72 -14.70
N VAL A 86 -0.61 -8.95 -14.81
CA VAL A 86 0.63 -9.36 -14.15
C VAL A 86 1.80 -8.50 -14.64
N VAL A 87 1.91 -8.28 -15.96
CA VAL A 87 2.96 -7.42 -16.53
C VAL A 87 2.81 -5.97 -16.06
N MET A 88 1.59 -5.45 -15.91
CA MET A 88 1.34 -4.11 -15.36
C MET A 88 1.73 -3.97 -13.89
N VAL A 89 1.69 -5.06 -13.11
CA VAL A 89 2.11 -5.06 -11.70
C VAL A 89 3.63 -5.03 -11.59
N PHE A 90 4.33 -5.89 -12.34
CA PHE A 90 5.78 -6.07 -12.19
C PHE A 90 6.63 -5.17 -13.09
N LEU A 91 6.15 -4.81 -14.28
CA LEU A 91 6.89 -4.05 -15.30
C LEU A 91 6.07 -2.87 -15.86
N PRO A 92 5.50 -1.99 -15.01
CA PRO A 92 4.65 -0.90 -15.49
C PRO A 92 5.40 0.12 -16.35
N TRP A 93 6.68 0.38 -16.06
CA TRP A 93 7.49 1.36 -16.81
C TRP A 93 7.69 0.99 -18.28
N TYR A 94 7.59 -0.29 -18.64
CA TYR A 94 7.71 -0.76 -20.01
C TYR A 94 6.32 -0.85 -20.69
N LYS A 95 5.37 -1.50 -20.02
CA LYS A 95 4.06 -1.81 -20.61
C LYS A 95 3.17 -0.57 -20.75
N ILE A 96 3.23 0.40 -19.82
CA ILE A 96 2.40 1.61 -19.89
C ILE A 96 2.74 2.46 -21.12
N PRO A 97 4.01 2.84 -21.39
CA PRO A 97 4.36 3.52 -22.63
C PRO A 97 3.95 2.73 -23.87
N GLN A 98 4.21 1.43 -23.90
CA GLN A 98 3.85 0.58 -25.05
C GLN A 98 2.35 0.67 -25.34
N LEU A 99 1.50 0.61 -24.32
CA LEU A 99 0.06 0.58 -24.48
C LEU A 99 -0.54 1.95 -24.81
N VAL A 100 -0.05 2.99 -24.13
CA VAL A 100 -0.51 4.36 -24.31
C VAL A 100 -0.08 4.92 -25.66
N PHE A 101 1.10 4.57 -26.16
CA PHE A 101 1.58 5.05 -27.46
C PHE A 101 1.16 4.19 -28.66
N SER A 102 0.66 2.97 -28.44
CA SER A 102 0.09 2.12 -29.49
C SER A 102 -1.17 2.72 -30.14
N ASN A 103 -1.58 2.23 -31.31
CA ASN A 103 -2.80 2.65 -32.01
C ASN A 103 -4.10 2.08 -31.40
N LYS A 104 -4.04 1.40 -30.25
CA LYS A 104 -5.23 0.88 -29.56
C LYS A 104 -6.17 2.02 -29.13
N PRO A 105 -7.49 1.94 -29.43
CA PRO A 105 -8.47 2.93 -29.00
C PRO A 105 -8.76 2.81 -27.51
N TYR A 106 -9.29 3.89 -26.93
CA TYR A 106 -9.84 3.87 -25.59
C TYR A 106 -11.20 3.15 -25.60
N VAL A 107 -11.27 2.01 -24.92
CA VAL A 107 -12.48 1.17 -24.82
C VAL A 107 -13.32 1.56 -23.60
N GLY A 108 -12.69 2.15 -22.58
CA GLY A 108 -13.33 2.57 -21.34
C GLY A 108 -13.42 1.47 -20.27
N PRO A 109 -13.92 1.84 -19.07
CA PRO A 109 -14.04 0.91 -17.95
C PRO A 109 -15.08 -0.18 -18.24
N ILE A 110 -14.91 -1.36 -17.65
CA ILE A 110 -15.86 -2.47 -17.85
C ILE A 110 -17.20 -2.11 -17.17
N PRO A 111 -18.31 -2.01 -17.94
CA PRO A 111 -19.65 -1.80 -17.38
C PRO A 111 -19.98 -2.89 -16.37
N VAL A 112 -20.63 -2.55 -15.27
CA VAL A 112 -20.90 -3.48 -14.16
C VAL A 112 -21.65 -4.73 -14.65
N GLU A 113 -22.58 -4.56 -15.59
CA GLU A 113 -23.41 -5.62 -16.18
C GLU A 113 -22.61 -6.64 -17.01
N GLN A 114 -21.53 -6.23 -17.67
CA GLN A 114 -20.74 -7.09 -18.55
C GLN A 114 -19.60 -7.81 -17.81
N ARG A 115 -19.42 -7.55 -16.50
CA ARG A 115 -18.41 -8.23 -15.69
C ARG A 115 -18.84 -9.67 -15.45
N LYS A 116 -18.46 -10.58 -16.36
CA LYS A 116 -18.46 -12.02 -16.10
C LYS A 116 -17.43 -12.36 -15.04
N ARG A 117 -17.74 -12.07 -13.78
CA ARG A 117 -16.95 -12.44 -12.61
C ARG A 117 -17.55 -13.71 -12.02
N GLY A 118 -16.73 -14.75 -11.88
CA GLY A 118 -17.10 -15.87 -11.00
C GLY A 118 -17.33 -15.38 -9.57
N ARG A 119 -17.97 -16.18 -8.70
CA ARG A 119 -18.27 -15.79 -7.30
C ARG A 119 -17.07 -15.15 -6.61
N LEU A 120 -15.87 -15.73 -6.72
CA LEU A 120 -14.65 -15.18 -6.12
C LEU A 120 -14.23 -13.81 -6.70
N GLY A 121 -14.47 -13.56 -7.99
CA GLY A 121 -14.12 -12.30 -8.64
C GLY A 121 -15.06 -11.14 -8.29
N GLN A 122 -16.31 -11.42 -7.91
CA GLN A 122 -17.27 -10.40 -7.47
C GLN A 122 -16.88 -9.83 -6.10
N TRP A 123 -16.44 -10.71 -5.20
CA TRP A 123 -15.99 -10.34 -3.86
C TRP A 123 -14.56 -9.80 -3.83
N GLY A 124 -13.72 -10.15 -4.82
CA GLY A 124 -12.32 -9.74 -4.87
C GLY A 124 -12.09 -8.23 -4.73
N ASP A 125 -12.88 -7.40 -5.43
CA ASP A 125 -12.76 -5.94 -5.31
C ASP A 125 -13.13 -5.43 -3.89
N ALA A 126 -14.17 -6.01 -3.29
CA ALA A 126 -14.62 -5.63 -1.95
C ALA A 126 -13.64 -6.10 -0.86
N ILE A 127 -13.11 -7.32 -0.98
CA ILE A 127 -12.09 -7.86 -0.10
C ILE A 127 -10.81 -7.04 -0.20
N LEU A 128 -10.34 -6.77 -1.41
CA LEU A 128 -9.17 -5.92 -1.64
C LEU A 128 -9.37 -4.54 -1.00
N PHE A 129 -10.53 -3.93 -1.20
CA PHE A 129 -10.85 -2.66 -0.57
C PHE A 129 -10.82 -2.73 0.96
N ALA A 130 -11.43 -3.76 1.56
CA ALA A 130 -11.43 -3.99 3.00
C ALA A 130 -10.00 -4.18 3.55
N VAL A 131 -9.14 -4.92 2.84
CA VAL A 131 -7.73 -5.11 3.22
C VAL A 131 -6.98 -3.79 3.21
N ILE A 132 -7.20 -2.93 2.20
CA ILE A 132 -6.56 -1.61 2.12
C ILE A 132 -6.97 -0.75 3.30
N VAL A 133 -8.28 -0.62 3.54
CA VAL A 133 -8.82 0.17 4.64
C VAL A 133 -8.29 -0.37 5.97
N ALA A 134 -8.38 -1.67 6.20
CA ALA A 134 -7.90 -2.29 7.43
C ALA A 134 -6.38 -2.09 7.63
N THR A 135 -5.59 -2.12 6.57
CA THR A 135 -4.15 -1.81 6.63
C THR A 135 -3.91 -0.35 7.02
N VAL A 136 -4.62 0.61 6.41
CA VAL A 136 -4.52 2.03 6.76
C VAL A 136 -4.86 2.24 8.24
N PHE A 137 -6.00 1.72 8.68
CA PHE A 137 -6.45 1.84 10.07
C PHE A 137 -5.43 1.22 11.03
N ARG A 138 -4.98 -0.01 10.76
CA ARG A 138 -4.01 -0.70 11.61
C ARG A 138 -2.64 0.01 11.67
N THR A 139 -2.18 0.58 10.56
CA THR A 139 -0.88 1.26 10.51
C THR A 139 -0.92 2.62 11.22
N TYR A 140 -1.98 3.41 11.02
CA TYR A 140 -2.02 4.82 11.44
C TYR A 140 -2.87 5.12 12.67
N THR A 141 -3.87 4.29 13.00
CA THR A 141 -4.86 4.63 14.05
C THR A 141 -4.62 3.87 15.36
N PHE A 142 -5.07 2.62 15.43
CA PHE A 142 -4.98 1.77 16.61
C PHE A 142 -4.55 0.36 16.23
N GLU A 143 -3.86 -0.31 17.14
CA GLU A 143 -3.53 -1.72 17.03
C GLU A 143 -3.88 -2.43 18.33
N ALA A 144 -4.48 -3.62 18.20
CA ALA A 144 -4.78 -4.46 19.35
C ALA A 144 -3.56 -5.31 19.68
N PHE A 145 -3.15 -5.30 20.95
CA PHE A 145 -2.09 -6.13 21.50
C PHE A 145 -2.64 -7.05 22.59
N THR A 146 -2.06 -8.23 22.70
CA THR A 146 -2.32 -9.16 23.81
C THR A 146 -1.06 -9.25 24.64
N ILE A 147 -1.16 -9.13 25.97
CA ILE A 147 -0.01 -9.21 26.87
C ILE A 147 0.40 -10.69 27.03
N PRO A 148 1.61 -11.09 26.55
CA PRO A 148 2.05 -12.48 26.65
C PRO A 148 2.84 -12.76 27.94
N THR A 149 3.35 -11.72 28.61
CA THR A 149 4.29 -11.86 29.73
C THR A 149 3.84 -11.11 30.98
N PRO A 150 4.19 -11.62 32.18
CA PRO A 150 3.73 -11.08 33.45
C PRO A 150 4.50 -9.85 33.96
N SER A 151 5.32 -9.19 33.12
CA SER A 151 6.19 -8.07 33.54
C SER A 151 5.42 -6.89 34.15
N MET A 152 4.15 -6.71 33.75
CA MET A 152 3.27 -5.66 34.25
C MET A 152 2.10 -6.17 35.09
N GLU A 153 2.18 -7.37 35.69
CA GLU A 153 1.05 -8.04 36.38
C GLU A 153 0.32 -7.20 37.43
N LYS A 154 0.98 -6.24 38.07
CA LYS A 154 0.34 -5.34 39.05
C LYS A 154 -0.64 -4.34 38.41
N SER A 155 -0.60 -4.17 37.10
CA SER A 155 -1.44 -3.23 36.34
C SER A 155 -2.14 -3.87 35.13
N LEU A 156 -1.50 -4.85 34.50
CA LEU A 156 -1.96 -5.54 33.28
C LEU A 156 -1.71 -7.04 33.44
N LEU A 157 -2.76 -7.84 33.36
CA LEU A 157 -2.66 -9.28 33.53
C LEU A 157 -2.30 -9.97 32.21
N VAL A 158 -1.69 -11.16 32.32
CA VAL A 158 -1.40 -12.00 31.15
C VAL A 158 -2.72 -12.42 30.50
N GLY A 159 -2.84 -12.19 29.19
CA GLY A 159 -4.07 -12.44 28.44
C GLY A 159 -4.98 -11.22 28.25
N ASP A 160 -4.66 -10.08 28.86
CA ASP A 160 -5.41 -8.84 28.62
C ASP A 160 -5.22 -8.33 27.17
N TYR A 161 -6.30 -7.81 26.60
CA TYR A 161 -6.33 -7.18 25.28
C TYR A 161 -6.29 -5.66 25.41
N LEU A 162 -5.30 -5.02 24.80
CA LEU A 162 -5.09 -3.58 24.85
C LEU A 162 -5.25 -2.96 23.47
N PHE A 163 -6.01 -1.87 23.40
CA PHE A 163 -6.05 -1.02 22.23
C PHE A 163 -5.01 0.10 22.38
N VAL A 164 -3.96 0.02 21.58
CA VAL A 164 -2.88 1.02 21.60
C VAL A 164 -3.16 2.06 20.53
N SER A 165 -3.34 3.32 20.95
CA SER A 165 -3.46 4.47 20.05
C SER A 165 -2.08 4.86 19.51
N LYS A 166 -1.91 4.74 18.19
CA LYS A 166 -0.70 5.22 17.49
C LYS A 166 -0.79 6.71 17.16
N LEU A 167 -2.00 7.28 17.10
CA LEU A 167 -2.23 8.71 16.82
C LEU A 167 -1.73 9.61 17.95
N SER A 168 -1.82 9.16 19.20
CA SER A 168 -1.46 9.95 20.39
C SER A 168 -0.01 10.44 20.34
N TYR A 169 0.93 9.54 19.99
CA TYR A 169 2.38 9.84 19.97
C TYR A 169 3.01 9.82 18.59
N GLY A 170 2.18 9.79 17.54
CA GLY A 170 2.60 9.85 16.15
C GLY A 170 2.73 8.45 15.53
N PRO A 171 1.97 8.15 14.46
CA PRO A 171 2.10 6.87 13.78
C PRO A 171 3.44 6.79 13.04
N ARG A 172 3.97 5.57 12.98
CA ARG A 172 5.23 5.29 12.30
C ARG A 172 4.97 5.12 10.81
N LEU A 173 5.83 5.70 9.97
CA LEU A 173 5.77 5.46 8.54
C LEU A 173 6.24 4.03 8.24
N PRO A 174 5.61 3.35 7.26
CA PRO A 174 6.07 2.03 6.84
C PRO A 174 7.50 2.13 6.30
N LEU A 175 8.40 1.31 6.86
CA LEU A 175 9.81 1.29 6.45
C LEU A 175 9.97 0.62 5.08
N THR A 176 9.09 -0.32 4.75
CA THR A 176 9.18 -1.14 3.54
C THR A 176 7.96 -0.90 2.64
N PRO A 177 8.14 -0.85 1.32
CA PRO A 177 7.12 -0.49 0.34
C PRO A 177 6.08 -1.60 0.16
N MET A 178 6.46 -2.83 0.48
CA MET A 178 5.62 -4.01 0.34
C MET A 178 5.84 -4.89 1.57
N THR A 179 4.80 -4.96 2.40
CA THR A 179 4.68 -5.88 3.52
C THR A 179 3.35 -6.60 3.37
N PHE A 180 3.33 -7.90 3.64
CA PHE A 180 2.08 -8.65 3.62
C PHE A 180 1.10 -8.08 4.66
N PRO A 181 -0.18 -7.83 4.30
CA PRO A 181 -1.11 -7.23 5.24
C PRO A 181 -1.37 -8.18 6.41
N PHE A 182 -1.53 -7.61 7.61
CA PHE A 182 -1.85 -8.31 8.85
C PHE A 182 -0.73 -9.17 9.47
N THR A 183 0.49 -9.15 8.93
CA THR A 183 1.65 -9.79 9.57
C THR A 183 2.55 -8.78 10.26
N HIS A 184 3.14 -9.21 11.39
CA HIS A 184 4.04 -8.37 12.16
C HIS A 184 5.49 -8.43 11.67
N HIS A 185 5.94 -9.56 11.10
CA HIS A 185 7.34 -9.74 10.70
C HIS A 185 7.56 -10.91 9.73
N THR A 186 6.86 -12.04 9.87
CA THR A 186 6.98 -13.25 9.02
C THR A 186 5.73 -13.51 8.19
N MET A 187 5.90 -14.21 7.06
CA MET A 187 4.78 -14.64 6.21
C MET A 187 3.88 -15.64 6.96
N PRO A 188 2.55 -15.62 6.75
CA PRO A 188 1.70 -16.66 7.31
C PRO A 188 2.16 -18.01 6.72
N PHE A 189 2.21 -19.06 7.54
CA PHE A 189 2.65 -20.42 7.17
C PHE A 189 4.16 -20.62 6.96
N THR A 190 5.03 -19.66 7.30
CA THR A 190 6.50 -19.87 7.25
C THR A 190 7.19 -19.38 8.51
N THR A 191 8.13 -20.18 9.04
CA THR A 191 8.80 -19.91 10.33
C THR A 191 9.91 -18.85 10.23
N SER A 192 10.54 -18.65 9.07
CA SER A 192 11.74 -17.80 8.93
C SER A 192 11.70 -16.79 7.77
N THR A 193 10.70 -16.83 6.88
CA THR A 193 10.65 -15.91 5.74
C THR A 193 10.08 -14.56 6.15
N PRO A 194 10.83 -13.45 5.94
CA PRO A 194 10.35 -12.12 6.27
C PRO A 194 9.12 -11.76 5.42
N SER A 195 8.16 -11.09 6.05
CA SER A 195 6.92 -10.59 5.43
C SER A 195 7.11 -9.32 4.61
N PHE A 196 8.32 -8.77 4.61
CA PHE A 196 8.69 -7.52 3.99
C PHE A 196 9.86 -7.70 3.05
N VAL A 197 9.92 -6.89 2.00
CA VAL A 197 11.02 -6.98 1.05
C VAL A 197 12.23 -6.20 1.55
N THR A 198 13.37 -6.88 1.69
CA THR A 198 14.60 -6.35 2.32
C THR A 198 15.39 -5.41 1.41
N TRP A 199 15.20 -5.48 0.09
CA TRP A 199 15.92 -4.68 -0.91
C TRP A 199 15.59 -3.17 -0.89
N PHE A 200 14.56 -2.76 -0.15
CA PHE A 200 14.13 -1.38 -0.01
C PHE A 200 13.67 -1.15 1.43
N SER A 201 14.48 -0.41 2.18
CA SER A 201 14.11 0.10 3.50
C SER A 201 14.25 1.63 3.52
N GLN A 202 13.25 2.30 4.07
CA GLN A 202 13.28 3.72 4.39
C GLN A 202 13.82 3.91 5.80
N PRO A 203 14.51 5.04 6.07
CA PRO A 203 14.91 5.37 7.43
C PRO A 203 13.68 5.52 8.33
N TYR A 204 13.84 5.17 9.60
CA TYR A 204 12.78 5.31 10.58
C TYR A 204 12.30 6.76 10.68
N ARG A 205 11.02 6.98 10.39
CA ARG A 205 10.36 8.27 10.49
C ARG A 205 9.00 8.12 11.15
N ARG A 206 8.69 9.04 12.05
CA ARG A 206 7.41 9.12 12.74
C ARG A 206 6.70 10.39 12.30
N LEU A 207 5.40 10.30 12.05
CA LEU A 207 4.55 11.46 11.80
C LEU A 207 4.35 12.23 13.11
N PRO A 208 4.07 13.55 13.05
CA PRO A 208 3.73 14.30 14.26
C PRO A 208 2.51 13.68 14.94
N GLY A 209 2.63 13.43 16.24
CA GLY A 209 1.53 12.95 17.09
C GLY A 209 0.74 14.10 17.70
N LEU A 210 -0.40 13.76 18.32
CA LEU A 210 -1.22 14.73 19.06
C LEU A 210 -0.53 15.26 20.32
N GLY A 211 0.46 14.54 20.87
CA GLY A 211 1.23 14.95 22.03
C GLY A 211 2.55 14.20 22.22
N SER A 212 3.28 14.56 23.27
CA SER A 212 4.50 13.89 23.72
C SER A 212 4.23 12.92 24.88
N PRO A 213 5.00 11.84 25.02
CA PRO A 213 4.88 10.92 26.16
C PRO A 213 5.04 11.64 27.51
N GLN A 214 4.14 11.36 28.45
CA GLN A 214 4.17 11.88 29.81
C GLN A 214 4.59 10.80 30.80
N ARG A 215 5.06 11.22 31.98
CA ARG A 215 5.45 10.29 33.04
C ARG A 215 4.21 9.56 33.56
N GLY A 216 4.25 8.23 33.53
CA GLY A 216 3.13 7.37 33.95
C GLY A 216 2.33 6.77 32.79
N ASP A 217 2.60 7.20 31.55
CA ASP A 217 1.94 6.62 30.37
C ASP A 217 2.43 5.19 30.11
N ALA A 218 1.49 4.27 29.87
CA ALA A 218 1.78 2.94 29.37
C ALA A 218 2.08 3.00 27.86
N LEU A 219 3.35 2.81 27.49
CA LEU A 219 3.83 2.94 26.11
C LEU A 219 4.22 1.59 25.52
N VAL A 220 3.81 1.36 24.27
CA VAL A 220 4.32 0.25 23.47
C VAL A 220 5.43 0.75 22.56
N PHE A 221 6.61 0.17 22.74
CA PHE A 221 7.80 0.49 21.95
C PHE A 221 8.44 -0.79 21.41
N ASN A 222 9.26 -0.63 20.37
CA ASN A 222 10.05 -1.77 19.89
C ASN A 222 11.23 -1.93 20.83
N PHE A 223 11.47 -3.15 21.30
CA PHE A 223 12.64 -3.46 22.11
C PHE A 223 13.92 -3.06 21.34
N PRO A 224 14.85 -2.32 21.97
CA PRO A 224 16.12 -1.99 21.34
C PRO A 224 17.01 -3.23 21.33
N GLU A 225 17.01 -3.96 20.21
CA GLU A 225 17.86 -5.14 20.02
C GLU A 225 19.34 -4.75 19.99
N GLY A 226 20.15 -5.35 20.87
CA GLY A 226 21.60 -5.21 20.92
C GLY A 226 22.29 -6.58 20.96
N ASP A 227 23.25 -6.78 20.04
CA ASP A 227 24.31 -7.80 19.90
C ASP A 227 24.04 -9.31 20.13
N THR A 228 22.85 -9.73 20.56
CA THR A 228 22.53 -11.15 20.81
C THR A 228 21.13 -11.53 20.36
N VAL A 229 20.93 -11.65 19.05
CA VAL A 229 19.74 -12.32 18.48
C VAL A 229 20.16 -13.50 17.61
N VAL A 230 19.68 -14.69 17.95
CA VAL A 230 19.76 -15.86 17.08
C VAL A 230 18.65 -15.70 16.03
N ALA A 231 19.04 -15.54 14.76
CA ALA A 231 18.12 -15.29 13.64
C ALA A 231 16.95 -16.31 13.52
N ASN A 232 17.09 -17.49 14.14
CA ASN A 232 16.15 -18.61 14.09
C ASN A 232 15.10 -18.63 15.23
N PHE A 233 15.30 -17.90 16.34
CA PHE A 233 14.38 -17.89 17.50
C PHE A 233 14.08 -16.47 17.94
N GLN A 234 13.13 -15.83 17.24
CA GLN A 234 12.86 -14.39 17.36
C GLN A 234 11.93 -14.02 18.52
N ASN A 235 11.26 -15.01 19.12
CA ASN A 235 10.39 -14.82 20.30
C ASN A 235 11.14 -14.95 21.63
N GLN A 236 12.44 -15.25 21.61
CA GLN A 236 13.26 -15.45 22.79
C GLN A 236 14.37 -14.40 22.82
N SER A 237 14.26 -13.46 23.75
CA SER A 237 15.40 -12.65 24.17
C SER A 237 16.18 -13.46 25.20
N TYR A 238 17.46 -13.72 24.95
CA TYR A 238 18.34 -14.35 25.93
C TYR A 238 19.02 -13.25 26.75
N TYR A 239 18.32 -12.81 27.79
CA TYR A 239 18.86 -12.08 28.94
C TYR A 239 18.33 -12.70 30.22
#